data_AF-A0A450WEM4-F1
#
_entry.id   AF-A0A450WEM4-F1
#
_cell.length_a   1.000
_cell.length_b   1.000
_cell.length_c   1.000
_cell.angle_alpha   90.00
_cell.angle_beta   90.00
_cell.angle_gamma   90.00
#
_symmetry.space_group_name_H-M   'P 1'
#
loop_
_entity.id
_entity.type
_entity.pdbx_description
1 polymer ?
#
loop_
_entity_poly.entity_id
_entity_poly.type
_entity_poly.pdbx_seq_one_letter_code
_entity_poly.pdbx_strand_id
1 'polypeptide(L)'
;MNPKKIADPNHNRLASGAALREPIFYGGESAYSFQYRDFSPKKYARDDEWLLTNKGFTIRAARDVVHALERMLNEKLAVAFDAMRKLPPDQWTFFSGHTFTAREVAHSQGLDVSLVEKVLVAFAVPKGERNAQFNALHDFNWANAAPLIPTKDGAYILLQFYSLVEALYESPFYWMGADKAYASTAMENRGLFTEGFSVECLARVFGEENVYPNIDIFESKGRKTGEIDVLVLFGNRAIVLQAKSKRLTLEARRGNDRQIKDDFKKAIQDSCDQAYSCARMLGNEKYALKDRDAKAIGISMPIKEVYVLCVVSDHYPALSFQARQFLKFKPADSISAPFVLDVFTLDAMTEMLASPLQLLSYIDRRTKYADKLSVVNELTALSFHLTQNLWLEEYDGKVWLGEDISADLDLAMQARREGISAKRTPDGILTRYAGTAFERLLKEIEARPDPETIELGFLLLTLNDGTVIELSEGIDEIAKRAWVDGKGHDLSIPIEKADTGLTIHCNNDPVKIAEPTLGMHCIVRKYTERAQTWFGICVSPSDASLRFGVNLDYTWERNDEMDALTKDMFKSGNTAKPGDPQALLKASTPGARKKIGRNELCSCGSGKKYKKCCLL
;
A
#
# COMPACT_ATOMS: atom_id res chain seq x y z
N MET A 1 35.84 13.66 10.57
CA MET A 1 35.78 12.21 10.27
C MET A 1 37.21 11.65 10.21
N ASN A 2 37.43 10.38 10.60
CA ASN A 2 38.76 9.74 10.58
C ASN A 2 39.14 9.30 9.14
N PRO A 3 40.23 9.81 8.55
CA PRO A 3 40.63 9.50 7.17
C PRO A 3 40.82 8.00 6.91
N LYS A 4 41.23 7.23 7.92
CA LYS A 4 41.44 5.78 7.80
C LYS A 4 40.13 4.99 7.64
N LYS A 5 39.00 5.51 8.15
CA LYS A 5 37.67 4.90 7.95
C LYS A 5 37.07 5.23 6.58
N ILE A 6 37.47 6.35 5.98
CA ILE A 6 36.98 6.79 4.67
C ILE A 6 37.56 5.88 3.56
N ALA A 7 38.76 5.35 3.74
CA ALA A 7 39.43 4.46 2.79
C ALA A 7 38.93 2.99 2.82
N ASP A 8 38.08 2.62 3.77
CA ASP A 8 37.51 1.27 3.85
C ASP A 8 36.32 1.14 2.88
N PRO A 9 36.39 0.27 1.85
CA PRO A 9 35.29 0.08 0.89
C PRO A 9 34.02 -0.50 1.53
N ASN A 10 34.11 -1.09 2.73
CA ASN A 10 32.95 -1.57 3.49
C ASN A 10 32.36 -0.49 4.43
N HIS A 11 32.94 0.70 4.48
CA HIS A 11 32.43 1.78 5.33
C HIS A 11 31.24 2.48 4.67
N ASN A 12 30.04 2.19 5.14
CA ASN A 12 28.83 2.92 4.73
C ASN A 12 28.87 4.37 5.23
N ARG A 13 29.27 5.30 4.35
CA ARG A 13 29.37 6.74 4.65
C ARG A 13 28.00 7.40 4.86
N LEU A 14 26.95 6.84 4.26
CA LEU A 14 25.57 7.32 4.38
C LEU A 14 24.93 6.96 5.73
N ALA A 15 25.56 6.06 6.50
CA ALA A 15 25.14 5.68 7.85
C ALA A 15 25.72 6.58 8.97
N SER A 16 26.35 7.70 8.62
CA SER A 16 26.83 8.69 9.58
C SER A 16 25.76 9.75 9.86
N GLY A 17 25.69 10.25 11.09
CA GLY A 17 24.76 11.31 11.50
C GLY A 17 24.97 12.60 10.73
N ALA A 18 26.20 12.88 10.30
CA ALA A 18 26.49 13.99 9.37
C ALA A 18 25.80 13.79 8.00
N ALA A 19 25.86 12.59 7.43
CA ALA A 19 25.18 12.27 6.17
C ALA A 19 23.66 12.18 6.32
N LEU A 20 23.16 11.89 7.52
CA LEU A 20 21.72 11.82 7.80
C LEU A 20 21.08 13.18 8.07
N ARG A 21 21.88 14.20 8.41
CA ARG A 21 21.36 15.53 8.71
C ARG A 21 20.61 16.14 7.53
N GLU A 22 21.14 16.02 6.32
CA GLU A 22 20.49 16.54 5.10
C GLU A 22 19.17 15.85 4.80
N PRO A 23 19.06 14.51 4.68
CA PRO A 23 17.77 13.87 4.42
C PRO A 23 16.77 14.04 5.58
N ILE A 24 17.21 14.13 6.84
CA ILE A 24 16.32 14.44 7.98
C ILE A 24 15.73 15.85 7.86
N PHE A 25 16.47 16.80 7.29
CA PHE A 25 16.07 18.21 7.22
C PHE A 25 15.33 18.57 5.92
N TYR A 26 15.82 18.07 4.78
CA TYR A 26 15.25 18.34 3.46
C TYR A 26 14.26 17.28 3.00
N GLY A 27 14.19 16.14 3.68
CA GLY A 27 13.21 15.13 3.32
C GLY A 27 11.81 15.66 3.52
N GLY A 28 10.93 15.43 2.55
CA GLY A 28 9.55 15.86 2.63
C GLY A 28 8.80 15.21 3.79
N GLU A 29 7.70 15.88 4.12
CA GLU A 29 6.73 15.42 5.10
C GLU A 29 6.11 14.09 4.68
N SER A 30 5.87 13.19 5.64
CA SER A 30 5.21 11.89 5.35
C SER A 30 3.71 11.89 5.61
N ALA A 31 3.15 13.04 6.00
CA ALA A 31 1.75 13.19 6.40
C ALA A 31 1.08 14.36 5.68
N TYR A 32 -0.19 14.17 5.30
CA TYR A 32 -1.04 15.28 4.89
C TYR A 32 -1.55 16.05 6.12
N SER A 33 -1.83 17.34 5.96
CA SER A 33 -2.35 18.21 7.03
C SER A 33 -3.61 17.64 7.69
N PHE A 34 -4.52 17.10 6.89
CA PHE A 34 -5.76 16.50 7.37
C PHE A 34 -5.52 15.22 8.18
N GLN A 35 -4.45 14.46 7.92
CA GLN A 35 -4.17 13.24 8.68
C GLN A 35 -3.80 13.58 10.11
N TYR A 36 -2.94 14.58 10.33
CA TYR A 36 -2.65 15.06 11.68
C TYR A 36 -3.91 15.52 12.41
N ARG A 37 -4.72 16.35 11.73
CA ARG A 37 -5.98 16.85 12.26
C ARG A 37 -6.93 15.72 12.65
N ASP A 38 -7.13 14.75 11.77
CA ASP A 38 -8.17 13.73 11.91
C ASP A 38 -7.73 12.52 12.74
N PHE A 39 -6.42 12.27 12.87
CA PHE A 39 -5.88 11.21 13.73
C PHE A 39 -5.75 11.68 15.18
N SER A 40 -5.58 12.99 15.42
CA SER A 40 -5.45 13.53 16.79
C SER A 40 -6.58 13.09 17.73
N PRO A 41 -7.88 13.12 17.35
CA PRO A 41 -8.94 12.58 18.18
C PRO A 41 -8.78 11.11 18.53
N LYS A 42 -8.32 10.27 17.59
CA LYS A 42 -8.11 8.84 17.85
C LYS A 42 -6.90 8.59 18.76
N LYS A 43 -5.84 9.37 18.55
CA LYS A 43 -4.58 9.28 19.30
C LYS A 43 -4.76 9.62 20.78
N TYR A 44 -5.54 10.65 21.08
CA TYR A 44 -5.67 11.19 22.44
C TYR A 44 -7.05 11.00 23.08
N ALA A 45 -7.95 10.23 22.47
CA ALA A 45 -9.28 9.95 23.06
C ALA A 45 -9.21 9.37 24.47
N ARG A 46 -8.22 8.51 24.75
CA ARG A 46 -8.00 7.92 26.08
C ARG A 46 -7.42 8.90 27.10
N ASP A 47 -6.95 10.06 26.63
CA ASP A 47 -6.34 11.11 27.43
C ASP A 47 -7.29 12.31 27.64
N ASP A 48 -8.54 12.23 27.18
CA ASP A 48 -9.48 13.35 27.21
C ASP A 48 -9.78 13.86 28.63
N GLU A 49 -9.82 12.97 29.63
CA GLU A 49 -9.98 13.38 31.03
C GLU A 49 -8.81 14.25 31.51
N TRP A 50 -7.58 13.86 31.14
CA TRP A 50 -6.38 14.62 31.46
C TRP A 50 -6.40 15.96 30.73
N LEU A 51 -6.75 15.98 29.43
CA LEU A 51 -6.83 17.20 28.63
C LEU A 51 -7.90 18.17 29.14
N LEU A 52 -9.08 17.66 29.52
CA LEU A 52 -10.13 18.49 30.11
C LEU A 52 -9.67 19.13 31.42
N THR A 53 -9.04 18.35 32.29
CA THR A 53 -8.57 18.82 33.60
C THR A 53 -7.44 19.86 33.47
N ASN A 54 -6.48 19.64 32.57
CA ASN A 54 -5.25 20.43 32.49
C ASN A 54 -5.29 21.55 31.44
N LYS A 55 -6.11 21.39 30.39
CA LYS A 55 -6.20 22.32 29.25
C LYS A 55 -7.60 22.90 29.06
N GLY A 56 -8.62 22.31 29.68
CA GLY A 56 -10.00 22.83 29.64
C GLY A 56 -10.76 22.51 28.35
N PHE A 57 -10.29 21.53 27.57
CA PHE A 57 -10.92 21.03 26.35
C PHE A 57 -10.61 19.55 26.12
N THR A 58 -11.46 18.85 25.37
CA THR A 58 -11.15 17.53 24.80
C THR A 58 -10.31 17.66 23.53
N ILE A 59 -9.60 16.62 23.12
CA ILE A 59 -8.86 16.65 21.86
C ILE A 59 -9.79 16.85 20.66
N ARG A 60 -11.02 16.33 20.72
CA ARG A 60 -12.03 16.53 19.67
C ARG A 60 -12.40 18.00 19.53
N ALA A 61 -12.60 18.69 20.65
CA ALA A 61 -12.88 20.12 20.64
C ALA A 61 -11.70 20.92 20.08
N ALA A 62 -10.46 20.57 20.44
CA ALA A 62 -9.26 21.18 19.85
C ALA A 62 -9.20 20.97 18.33
N ARG A 63 -9.47 19.75 17.84
CA ARG A 63 -9.56 19.43 16.41
C ARG A 63 -10.60 20.30 15.71
N ASP A 64 -11.79 20.42 16.28
CA ASP A 64 -12.89 21.20 15.70
C ASP A 64 -12.55 22.70 15.61
N VAL A 65 -11.87 23.26 16.63
CA VAL A 65 -11.36 24.64 16.60
C VAL A 65 -10.27 24.82 15.53
N VAL A 66 -9.30 23.91 15.44
CA VAL A 66 -8.23 23.97 14.42
C VAL A 66 -8.82 23.88 13.00
N HIS A 67 -9.82 23.03 12.80
CA HIS A 67 -10.51 22.91 11.51
C HIS A 67 -11.36 24.15 11.19
N ALA A 68 -12.02 24.76 12.18
CA ALA A 68 -12.72 26.03 12.00
C ALA A 68 -11.74 27.15 11.58
N LEU A 69 -10.57 27.19 12.22
CA LEU A 69 -9.51 28.12 11.89
C LEU A 69 -8.98 27.92 10.46
N GLU A 70 -8.79 26.68 10.00
CA GLU A 70 -8.40 26.35 8.63
C GLU A 70 -9.33 26.99 7.59
N ARG A 71 -10.63 26.70 7.71
CA ARG A 71 -11.65 27.16 6.77
C ARG A 71 -11.75 28.68 6.76
N MET A 72 -11.77 29.29 7.95
CA MET A 72 -11.81 30.75 8.09
C MET A 72 -10.55 31.40 7.50
N LEU A 73 -9.35 30.86 7.74
CA LEU A 73 -8.11 31.43 7.19
C LEU A 73 -8.05 31.30 5.67
N ASN A 74 -8.54 30.20 5.08
CA ASN A 74 -8.58 30.05 3.62
C ASN A 74 -9.47 31.13 2.97
N GLU A 75 -10.64 31.40 3.55
CA GLU A 75 -11.52 32.50 3.10
C GLU A 75 -10.83 33.86 3.27
N LYS A 76 -10.21 34.09 4.43
CA LYS A 76 -9.54 35.35 4.76
C LYS A 76 -8.33 35.61 3.85
N LEU A 77 -7.56 34.59 3.50
CA LEU A 77 -6.43 34.67 2.58
C LEU A 77 -6.89 35.02 1.16
N ALA A 78 -8.00 34.44 0.69
CA ALA A 78 -8.58 34.80 -0.61
C ALA A 78 -8.98 36.29 -0.66
N VAL A 79 -9.62 36.79 0.39
CA VAL A 79 -9.99 38.21 0.52
C VAL A 79 -8.75 39.10 0.62
N ALA A 80 -7.75 38.71 1.39
CA ALA A 80 -6.50 39.45 1.54
C ALA A 80 -5.73 39.53 0.23
N PHE A 81 -5.66 38.44 -0.54
CA PHE A 81 -5.07 38.41 -1.88
C PHE A 81 -5.76 39.41 -2.82
N ASP A 82 -7.10 39.41 -2.79
CA ASP A 82 -7.92 40.29 -3.63
C ASP A 82 -7.80 41.77 -3.29
N ALA A 83 -7.61 42.10 -2.01
CA ALA A 83 -7.31 43.45 -1.56
C ALA A 83 -5.89 43.86 -1.95
N MET A 84 -4.91 42.97 -1.70
CA MET A 84 -3.49 43.21 -1.97
C MET A 84 -3.21 43.53 -3.44
N ARG A 85 -3.79 42.76 -4.38
CA ARG A 85 -3.58 42.97 -5.82
C ARG A 85 -4.06 44.34 -6.36
N LYS A 86 -4.85 45.08 -5.57
CA LYS A 86 -5.31 46.43 -5.90
C LYS A 86 -4.38 47.53 -5.38
N LEU A 87 -3.40 47.16 -4.55
CA LEU A 87 -2.42 48.09 -3.98
C LEU A 87 -1.15 48.14 -4.85
N PRO A 88 -0.35 49.22 -4.75
CA PRO A 88 0.99 49.27 -5.29
C PRO A 88 1.88 48.10 -4.80
N PRO A 89 2.80 47.55 -5.63
CA PRO A 89 3.64 46.41 -5.25
C PRO A 89 4.47 46.60 -3.98
N ASP A 90 4.88 47.82 -3.65
CA ASP A 90 5.61 48.18 -2.43
C ASP A 90 4.75 48.08 -1.16
N GLN A 91 3.44 47.89 -1.30
CA GLN A 91 2.48 47.71 -0.20
C GLN A 91 1.91 46.29 -0.15
N TRP A 92 2.41 45.38 -0.99
CA TRP A 92 1.91 44.01 -1.02
C TRP A 92 2.26 43.27 0.27
N THR A 93 1.23 42.78 0.96
CA THR A 93 1.37 41.96 2.16
C THR A 93 0.17 41.04 2.33
N PHE A 94 0.44 39.81 2.78
CA PHE A 94 -0.57 38.84 3.21
C PHE A 94 -0.82 38.86 4.71
N PHE A 95 -0.14 39.74 5.46
CA PHE A 95 -0.12 39.70 6.93
C PHE A 95 -1.52 39.78 7.56
N SER A 96 -2.43 40.57 6.97
CA SER A 96 -3.82 40.67 7.41
C SER A 96 -4.60 39.35 7.25
N GLY A 97 -4.26 38.55 6.24
CA GLY A 97 -4.82 37.21 6.01
C GLY A 97 -4.39 36.20 7.07
N HIS A 98 -3.22 36.38 7.67
CA HIS A 98 -2.66 35.51 8.71
C HIS A 98 -3.01 35.93 10.14
N THR A 99 -3.71 37.05 10.33
CA THR A 99 -4.04 37.61 11.65
C THR A 99 -5.52 37.40 11.97
N PHE A 100 -5.87 36.92 13.15
CA PHE A 100 -7.26 36.63 13.54
C PHE A 100 -7.47 36.67 15.05
N THR A 101 -8.72 36.72 15.49
CA THR A 101 -9.14 36.69 16.89
C THR A 101 -9.91 35.42 17.21
N ALA A 102 -9.98 35.05 18.49
CA ALA A 102 -10.80 33.93 18.94
C ALA A 102 -12.28 34.10 18.58
N ARG A 103 -12.79 35.34 18.58
CA ARG A 103 -14.18 35.66 18.21
C ARG A 103 -14.46 35.40 16.74
N GLU A 104 -13.54 35.74 15.84
CA GLU A 104 -13.69 35.45 14.40
C GLU A 104 -13.79 33.94 14.17
N VAL A 105 -12.88 33.16 14.78
CA VAL A 105 -12.89 31.69 14.66
C VAL A 105 -14.18 31.11 15.24
N ALA A 106 -14.59 31.56 16.43
CA ALA A 106 -15.82 31.12 17.07
C ALA A 106 -17.05 31.40 16.21
N HIS A 107 -17.16 32.61 15.66
CA HIS A 107 -18.30 33.00 14.84
C HIS A 107 -18.37 32.23 13.51
N SER A 108 -17.22 31.92 12.90
CA SER A 108 -17.15 31.23 11.61
C SER A 108 -17.85 29.87 11.59
N GLN A 109 -17.91 29.17 12.74
CA GLN A 109 -18.47 27.82 12.85
C GLN A 109 -19.42 27.65 14.05
N GLY A 110 -19.85 28.74 14.70
CA GLY A 110 -20.77 28.69 15.83
C GLY A 110 -20.19 28.01 17.09
N LEU A 111 -18.89 28.15 17.32
CA LEU A 111 -18.22 27.59 18.51
C LEU A 111 -18.30 28.56 19.70
N ASP A 112 -18.13 28.02 20.91
CA ASP A 112 -18.01 28.84 22.11
C ASP A 112 -16.69 29.62 22.13
N VAL A 113 -16.75 30.92 22.40
CA VAL A 113 -15.56 31.80 22.36
C VAL A 113 -14.56 31.40 23.45
N SER A 114 -15.02 31.03 24.65
CA SER A 114 -14.14 30.64 25.76
C SER A 114 -13.39 29.34 25.45
N LEU A 115 -14.06 28.38 24.81
CA LEU A 115 -13.43 27.16 24.29
C LEU A 115 -12.34 27.49 23.26
N VAL A 116 -12.65 28.32 22.26
CA VAL A 116 -11.69 28.72 21.23
C VAL A 116 -10.47 29.39 21.87
N GLU A 117 -10.66 30.32 22.81
CA GLU A 117 -9.57 30.98 23.53
C GLU A 117 -8.65 29.98 24.24
N LYS A 118 -9.22 28.99 24.96
CA LYS A 118 -8.43 27.95 25.63
C LYS A 118 -7.57 27.14 24.65
N VAL A 119 -8.14 26.76 23.50
CA VAL A 119 -7.41 26.03 22.47
C VAL A 119 -6.31 26.89 21.87
N LEU A 120 -6.59 28.13 21.46
CA LEU A 120 -5.59 29.02 20.87
C LEU A 120 -4.45 29.31 21.84
N VAL A 121 -4.74 29.53 23.12
CA VAL A 121 -3.71 29.73 24.15
C VAL A 121 -2.81 28.51 24.31
N ALA A 122 -3.36 27.29 24.23
CA ALA A 122 -2.58 26.06 24.38
C ALA A 122 -1.53 25.87 23.25
N PHE A 123 -1.77 26.44 22.07
CA PHE A 123 -0.88 26.40 20.92
C PHE A 123 -0.16 27.73 20.64
N ALA A 124 -0.22 28.67 21.58
CA ALA A 124 0.43 29.98 21.47
C ALA A 124 1.82 30.00 22.10
N VAL A 125 2.75 30.68 21.43
CA VAL A 125 4.09 30.94 21.96
C VAL A 125 3.95 31.63 23.32
N PRO A 126 4.63 31.15 24.39
CA PRO A 126 4.57 31.76 25.70
C PRO A 126 4.98 33.24 25.70
N LYS A 127 4.35 34.03 26.56
CA LYS A 127 4.64 35.46 26.67
C LYS A 127 6.12 35.68 27.01
N GLY A 128 6.80 36.48 26.17
CA GLY A 128 8.21 36.83 26.35
C GLY A 128 9.19 35.84 25.72
N GLU A 129 8.72 34.69 25.24
CA GLU A 129 9.56 33.77 24.49
C GLU A 129 9.91 34.36 23.11
N ARG A 130 11.17 34.18 22.71
CA ARG A 130 11.78 34.76 21.50
C ARG A 130 12.58 33.75 20.70
N ASN A 131 12.36 32.46 20.96
CA ASN A 131 13.10 31.34 20.37
C ASN A 131 14.61 31.48 20.56
N ALA A 132 15.07 32.03 21.69
CA ALA A 132 16.47 32.41 21.90
C ALA A 132 17.45 31.22 21.90
N GLN A 133 16.94 30.00 22.11
CA GLN A 133 17.73 28.77 22.06
C GLN A 133 17.94 28.24 20.65
N PHE A 134 17.23 28.77 19.64
CA PHE A 134 17.35 28.35 18.25
C PHE A 134 18.56 29.00 17.58
N ASN A 135 19.70 28.32 17.64
CA ASN A 135 20.99 28.79 17.12
C ASN A 135 21.47 27.97 15.90
N ALA A 136 20.84 26.82 15.66
CA ALA A 136 21.08 25.94 14.53
C ALA A 136 19.78 25.32 14.02
N LEU A 137 19.78 24.89 12.76
CA LEU A 137 18.61 24.32 12.06
C LEU A 137 17.94 23.13 12.78
N HIS A 138 18.66 22.43 13.64
CA HIS A 138 18.18 21.25 14.38
C HIS A 138 17.79 21.55 15.82
N ASP A 139 17.88 22.80 16.24
CA ASP A 139 17.46 23.20 17.58
C ASP A 139 15.94 23.16 17.69
N PHE A 140 15.48 23.02 18.93
CA PHE A 140 14.07 23.15 19.22
C PHE A 140 13.57 24.52 18.74
N ASN A 141 12.49 24.51 17.97
CA ASN A 141 11.85 25.71 17.45
C ASN A 141 10.44 25.80 18.04
N TRP A 142 10.16 26.89 18.74
CA TRP A 142 8.83 27.15 19.31
C TRP A 142 7.73 27.16 18.27
N ALA A 143 8.01 27.54 17.02
CA ALA A 143 7.03 27.51 15.94
C ALA A 143 6.49 26.09 15.66
N ASN A 144 7.23 25.03 15.99
CA ASN A 144 6.78 23.65 15.78
C ASN A 144 5.86 23.16 16.92
N ALA A 145 6.07 23.63 18.15
CA ALA A 145 5.29 23.19 19.31
C ALA A 145 4.08 24.10 19.60
N ALA A 146 4.22 25.40 19.31
CA ALA A 146 3.24 26.44 19.58
C ALA A 146 3.27 27.48 18.44
N PRO A 147 2.68 27.18 17.28
CA PRO A 147 2.81 27.99 16.07
C PRO A 147 2.05 29.33 16.11
N LEU A 148 1.18 29.54 17.10
CA LEU A 148 0.40 30.78 17.20
C LEU A 148 1.20 31.88 17.89
N ILE A 149 1.31 33.04 17.26
CA ILE A 149 1.98 34.20 17.85
C ILE A 149 0.92 35.16 18.42
N PRO A 150 0.82 35.34 19.75
CA PRO A 150 -0.12 36.28 20.33
C PRO A 150 0.33 37.73 20.10
N THR A 151 -0.62 38.59 19.75
CA THR A 151 -0.42 40.04 19.62
C THR A 151 -0.82 40.76 20.92
N LYS A 152 -0.46 42.05 21.04
CA LYS A 152 -0.85 42.86 22.21
C LYS A 152 -2.36 43.11 22.29
N ASP A 153 -3.05 43.10 21.15
CA ASP A 153 -4.45 43.49 21.03
C ASP A 153 -5.41 42.28 21.13
N GLY A 154 -4.90 41.12 21.56
CA GLY A 154 -5.70 39.90 21.73
C GLY A 154 -5.94 39.10 20.44
N ALA A 155 -5.34 39.49 19.32
CA ALA A 155 -5.29 38.69 18.10
C ALA A 155 -4.12 37.69 18.12
N TYR A 156 -4.15 36.74 17.21
CA TYR A 156 -3.12 35.73 16.96
C TYR A 156 -2.67 35.82 15.51
N ILE A 157 -1.42 35.45 15.26
CA ILE A 157 -0.84 35.31 13.92
C ILE A 157 -0.49 33.84 13.70
N LEU A 158 -0.90 33.29 12.56
CA LEU A 158 -0.52 31.96 12.10
C LEU A 158 0.04 32.03 10.67
N LEU A 159 1.33 31.79 10.51
CA LEU A 159 2.02 31.90 9.21
C LEU A 159 1.97 30.61 8.39
N GLN A 160 1.93 29.45 9.05
CA GLN A 160 1.90 28.15 8.40
C GLN A 160 0.87 27.26 9.09
N PHE A 161 -0.25 26.99 8.41
CA PHE A 161 -1.32 26.17 8.97
C PHE A 161 -0.87 24.72 9.25
N TYR A 162 -0.01 24.16 8.41
CA TYR A 162 0.56 22.83 8.59
C TYR A 162 1.21 22.64 9.97
N SER A 163 1.97 23.63 10.46
CA SER A 163 2.59 23.58 11.78
C SER A 163 1.57 23.50 12.91
N LEU A 164 0.35 24.05 12.73
CA LEU A 164 -0.71 23.96 13.74
C LEU A 164 -1.34 22.57 13.82
N VAL A 165 -1.59 21.92 12.69
CA VAL A 165 -2.10 20.54 12.71
C VAL A 165 -1.04 19.56 13.18
N GLU A 166 0.23 19.76 12.82
CA GLU A 166 1.34 19.00 13.38
C GLU A 166 1.42 19.21 14.91
N ALA A 167 1.36 20.45 15.39
CA ALA A 167 1.34 20.75 16.83
C ALA A 167 0.13 20.13 17.53
N LEU A 168 -1.05 20.12 16.90
CA LEU A 168 -2.24 19.44 17.44
C LEU A 168 -1.99 17.93 17.65
N TYR A 169 -1.28 17.31 16.72
CA TYR A 169 -0.94 15.88 16.78
C TYR A 169 0.23 15.56 17.72
N GLU A 170 1.15 16.50 17.94
CA GLU A 170 2.42 16.25 18.64
C GLU A 170 2.50 16.87 20.04
N SER A 171 2.03 18.11 20.21
CA SER A 171 2.19 18.85 21.47
C SER A 171 1.52 18.20 22.68
N PRO A 172 0.32 17.57 22.58
CA PRO A 172 -0.27 16.88 23.73
C PRO A 172 0.60 15.78 24.34
N PHE A 173 1.40 15.09 23.52
CA PHE A 173 2.36 14.10 24.03
C PHE A 173 3.38 14.75 24.98
N TYR A 174 3.91 15.92 24.63
CA TYR A 174 4.88 16.62 25.48
C TYR A 174 4.25 17.20 26.74
N TRP A 175 3.00 17.68 26.66
CA TRP A 175 2.28 18.18 27.83
C TRP A 175 2.08 17.08 28.88
N MET A 176 1.65 15.90 28.44
CA MET A 176 1.44 14.75 29.31
C MET A 176 2.76 14.11 29.75
N GLY A 177 3.79 14.12 28.90
CA GLY A 177 5.12 13.64 29.25
C GLY A 177 5.81 14.49 30.33
N ALA A 178 5.46 15.78 30.43
CA ALA A 178 5.92 16.66 31.50
C ALA A 178 5.23 16.37 32.84
N ASP A 179 4.02 15.80 32.82
CA ASP A 179 3.33 15.29 34.00
C ASP A 179 3.86 13.90 34.36
N LYS A 180 4.79 13.85 35.32
CA LYS A 180 5.43 12.59 35.74
C LYS A 180 4.45 11.55 36.27
N ALA A 181 3.29 11.96 36.80
CA ALA A 181 2.29 11.03 37.32
C ALA A 181 1.48 10.37 36.19
N TYR A 182 1.34 11.04 35.04
CA TYR A 182 0.54 10.57 33.91
C TYR A 182 1.38 10.04 32.73
N ALA A 183 2.67 10.37 32.67
CA ALA A 183 3.54 10.06 31.55
C ALA A 183 3.53 8.58 31.13
N SER A 184 3.47 7.63 32.08
CA SER A 184 3.39 6.19 31.75
C SER A 184 2.08 5.82 31.08
N THR A 185 0.96 6.36 31.56
CA THR A 185 -0.38 6.16 30.97
C THR A 185 -0.46 6.75 29.57
N ALA A 186 0.06 7.97 29.36
CA ALA A 186 0.12 8.59 28.04
C ALA A 186 0.97 7.78 27.05
N MET A 187 2.07 7.17 27.50
CA MET A 187 2.90 6.30 26.67
C MET A 187 2.17 5.02 26.26
N GLU A 188 1.44 4.39 27.19
CA GLU A 188 0.62 3.21 26.93
C GLU A 188 -0.52 3.53 25.94
N ASN A 189 -1.25 4.61 26.18
CA ASN A 189 -2.35 5.07 25.30
C ASN A 189 -1.89 5.31 23.87
N ARG A 190 -0.68 5.85 23.68
CA ARG A 190 -0.08 6.04 22.36
C ARG A 190 0.28 4.72 21.68
N GLY A 191 0.74 3.72 22.42
CA GLY A 191 0.93 2.36 21.91
C GLY A 191 -0.39 1.78 21.40
N LEU A 192 -1.43 1.83 22.23
CA LEU A 192 -2.78 1.37 21.90
C LEU A 192 -3.37 2.08 20.68
N PHE A 193 -3.09 3.37 20.50
CA PHE A 193 -3.48 4.10 19.29
C PHE A 193 -2.82 3.49 18.04
N THR A 194 -1.51 3.25 18.08
CA THR A 194 -0.75 2.78 16.92
C THR A 194 -1.22 1.42 16.46
N GLU A 195 -1.40 0.50 17.41
CA GLU A 195 -1.96 -0.84 17.16
C GLU A 195 -3.39 -0.75 16.62
N GLY A 196 -4.27 -0.06 17.34
CA GLY A 196 -5.69 0.05 16.97
C GLY A 196 -5.90 0.74 15.62
N PHE A 197 -5.11 1.76 15.31
CA PHE A 197 -5.15 2.44 14.01
C PHE A 197 -4.70 1.51 12.88
N SER A 198 -3.67 0.69 13.12
CA SER A 198 -3.20 -0.30 12.15
C SER A 198 -4.25 -1.38 11.87
N VAL A 199 -4.93 -1.84 12.93
CA VAL A 199 -6.07 -2.78 12.81
C VAL A 199 -7.18 -2.17 11.96
N GLU A 200 -7.59 -0.93 12.23
CA GLU A 200 -8.65 -0.26 11.46
C GLU A 200 -8.30 -0.13 9.98
N CYS A 201 -7.06 0.27 9.66
CA CYS A 201 -6.60 0.41 8.28
C CYS A 201 -6.61 -0.92 7.55
N LEU A 202 -6.11 -1.99 8.18
CA LEU A 202 -6.06 -3.32 7.55
C LEU A 202 -7.46 -3.94 7.46
N ALA A 203 -8.31 -3.80 8.47
CA ALA A 203 -9.67 -4.34 8.47
C ALA A 203 -10.54 -3.68 7.39
N ARG A 204 -10.29 -2.40 7.06
CA ARG A 204 -10.93 -1.72 5.93
C ARG A 204 -10.70 -2.42 4.59
N VAL A 205 -9.54 -3.06 4.43
CA VAL A 205 -9.14 -3.73 3.18
C VAL A 205 -9.46 -5.22 3.20
N PHE A 206 -9.11 -5.90 4.29
CA PHE A 206 -9.19 -7.36 4.40
C PHE A 206 -10.48 -7.88 5.05
N GLY A 207 -11.29 -7.02 5.67
CA GLY A 207 -12.41 -7.43 6.51
C GLY A 207 -11.97 -7.76 7.94
N GLU A 208 -12.87 -7.58 8.92
CA GLU A 208 -12.59 -7.84 10.34
C GLU A 208 -12.30 -9.32 10.61
N GLU A 209 -12.87 -10.22 9.81
CA GLU A 209 -12.69 -11.66 9.90
C GLU A 209 -11.29 -12.15 9.53
N ASN A 210 -10.52 -11.32 8.81
CA ASN A 210 -9.17 -11.65 8.34
C ASN A 210 -8.07 -10.90 9.11
N VAL A 211 -8.44 -10.01 10.03
CA VAL A 211 -7.51 -9.17 10.78
C VAL A 211 -7.58 -9.49 12.27
N TYR A 212 -6.48 -10.01 12.79
CA TYR A 212 -6.37 -10.57 14.13
C TYR A 212 -5.43 -9.72 14.97
N PRO A 213 -5.94 -8.91 15.92
CA PRO A 213 -5.11 -8.09 16.77
C PRO A 213 -4.57 -8.89 17.96
N ASN A 214 -3.33 -8.60 18.37
CA ASN A 214 -2.71 -9.05 19.62
C ASN A 214 -2.66 -10.56 19.79
N ILE A 215 -1.86 -11.19 18.92
CA ILE A 215 -1.77 -12.64 18.82
C ILE A 215 -0.56 -13.16 19.55
N ASP A 216 -0.82 -14.06 20.50
CA ASP A 216 0.20 -14.79 21.24
C ASP A 216 0.56 -16.09 20.54
N ILE A 217 1.86 -16.36 20.42
CA ILE A 217 2.39 -17.60 19.85
C ILE A 217 2.89 -18.49 20.98
N PHE A 218 2.38 -19.72 21.06
CA PHE A 218 2.74 -20.71 22.08
C PHE A 218 3.41 -21.93 21.46
N GLU A 219 4.58 -22.32 21.98
CA GLU A 219 5.26 -23.58 21.60
C GLU A 219 4.66 -24.80 22.34
N SER A 220 4.12 -24.57 23.53
CA SER A 220 3.42 -25.57 24.35
C SER A 220 2.50 -24.86 25.35
N LYS A 221 1.67 -25.61 26.07
CA LYS A 221 0.76 -25.04 27.09
C LYS A 221 1.58 -24.21 28.11
N GLY A 222 1.34 -22.90 28.13
CA GLY A 222 1.96 -21.97 29.07
C GLY A 222 3.32 -21.39 28.64
N ARG A 223 3.89 -21.79 27.50
CA ARG A 223 5.17 -21.24 26.99
C ARG A 223 4.92 -20.31 25.80
N LYS A 224 4.69 -19.03 26.09
CA LYS A 224 4.63 -17.94 25.09
C LYS A 224 6.03 -17.71 24.54
N THR A 225 6.16 -17.75 23.21
CA THR A 225 7.44 -17.61 22.51
C THR A 225 7.49 -16.38 21.58
N GLY A 226 6.35 -15.73 21.36
CA GLY A 226 6.21 -14.58 20.47
C GLY A 226 4.87 -13.90 20.63
N GLU A 227 4.79 -12.69 20.11
CA GLU A 227 3.61 -11.82 20.11
C GLU A 227 3.59 -11.01 18.82
N ILE A 228 2.43 -10.97 18.17
CA ILE A 228 2.16 -10.23 16.94
C ILE A 228 1.10 -9.18 17.25
N ASP A 229 1.43 -7.90 17.06
CA ASP A 229 0.50 -6.80 17.33
C ASP A 229 -0.73 -6.87 16.39
N VAL A 230 -0.51 -7.12 15.09
CA VAL A 230 -1.59 -7.40 14.13
C VAL A 230 -1.17 -8.48 13.14
N LEU A 231 -1.97 -9.54 13.05
CA LEU A 231 -1.83 -10.62 12.06
C LEU A 231 -2.96 -10.49 11.03
N VAL A 232 -2.64 -10.46 9.75
CA VAL A 232 -3.63 -10.62 8.67
C VAL A 232 -3.45 -11.98 8.03
N LEU A 233 -4.54 -12.70 7.80
CA LEU A 233 -4.56 -13.94 7.02
C LEU A 233 -5.50 -13.74 5.83
N PHE A 234 -4.99 -13.85 4.61
CA PHE A 234 -5.79 -13.73 3.40
C PHE A 234 -5.34 -14.76 2.35
N GLY A 235 -6.17 -15.77 2.11
CA GLY A 235 -5.81 -16.96 1.34
C GLY A 235 -4.55 -17.62 1.88
N ASN A 236 -3.53 -17.77 1.04
CA ASN A 236 -2.21 -18.32 1.40
C ASN A 236 -1.15 -17.24 1.67
N ARG A 237 -1.56 -16.01 2.01
CA ARG A 237 -0.67 -14.90 2.38
C ARG A 237 -0.92 -14.49 3.82
N ALA A 238 0.13 -14.06 4.51
CA ALA A 238 0.02 -13.47 5.84
C ALA A 238 0.72 -12.11 5.90
N ILE A 239 0.19 -11.19 6.72
CA ILE A 239 0.89 -9.98 7.15
C ILE A 239 1.18 -10.10 8.64
N VAL A 240 2.45 -9.97 9.02
CA VAL A 240 2.88 -9.82 10.41
C VAL A 240 3.27 -8.36 10.60
N LEU A 241 2.44 -7.62 11.32
CA LEU A 241 2.67 -6.21 11.63
C LEU A 241 3.07 -6.05 13.09
N GLN A 242 4.13 -5.26 13.30
CA GLN A 242 4.56 -4.77 14.61
C GLN A 242 4.42 -3.25 14.63
N ALA A 243 3.70 -2.74 15.61
CA ALA A 243 3.46 -1.32 15.83
C ALA A 243 4.39 -0.79 16.92
N LYS A 244 4.98 0.40 16.71
CA LYS A 244 5.82 1.07 17.70
C LYS A 244 5.50 2.55 17.79
N SER A 245 5.50 3.06 19.01
CA SER A 245 5.24 4.47 19.29
C SER A 245 6.50 5.30 19.56
N LYS A 246 7.69 4.83 19.16
CA LYS A 246 8.95 5.53 19.47
C LYS A 246 9.39 6.50 18.37
N ARG A 247 9.89 7.68 18.76
CA ARG A 247 10.42 8.74 17.88
C ARG A 247 11.94 8.92 18.04
N LEU A 248 12.53 9.64 17.08
CA LEU A 248 13.88 10.21 17.20
C LEU A 248 13.90 11.34 18.24
N THR A 249 14.90 11.30 19.11
CA THR A 249 15.20 12.40 20.05
C THR A 249 15.75 13.64 19.33
N LEU A 250 15.64 14.82 19.97
CA LEU A 250 16.21 16.07 19.42
C LEU A 250 17.71 15.94 19.13
N GLU A 251 18.45 15.31 20.03
CA GLU A 251 19.88 15.05 19.88
C GLU A 251 20.20 14.12 18.69
N ALA A 252 19.34 13.13 18.41
CA ALA A 252 19.47 12.34 17.20
C ALA A 252 19.27 13.20 15.94
N ARG A 253 18.31 14.13 15.93
CA ARG A 253 18.11 15.10 14.84
C ARG A 253 19.31 16.05 14.66
N ARG A 254 20.09 16.32 15.72
CA ARG A 254 21.35 17.08 15.65
C ARG A 254 22.50 16.34 14.95
N GLY A 255 22.29 15.09 14.53
CA GLY A 255 23.32 14.28 13.85
C GLY A 255 24.18 13.46 14.81
N ASN A 256 23.73 13.20 16.04
CA ASN A 256 24.46 12.38 17.00
C ASN A 256 24.38 10.89 16.63
N ASP A 257 25.44 10.35 16.03
CA ASP A 257 25.53 8.96 15.56
C ASP A 257 25.05 7.91 16.57
N ARG A 258 25.40 8.07 17.86
CA ARG A 258 25.04 7.08 18.89
C ARG A 258 23.56 7.11 19.17
N GLN A 259 23.00 8.31 19.35
CA GLN A 259 21.57 8.45 19.63
C GLN A 259 20.70 8.07 18.44
N ILE A 260 21.11 8.41 17.21
CA ILE A 260 20.41 7.97 15.99
C ILE A 260 20.33 6.44 15.96
N LYS A 261 21.45 5.75 16.17
CA LYS A 261 21.47 4.27 16.14
C LYS A 261 20.66 3.65 17.27
N ASP A 262 20.75 4.20 18.47
CA ASP A 262 19.99 3.70 19.62
C ASP A 262 18.49 3.93 19.47
N ASP A 263 18.09 5.09 18.94
CA ASP A 263 16.68 5.42 18.68
C ASP A 263 16.13 4.59 17.51
N PHE A 264 16.88 4.47 16.42
CA PHE A 264 16.53 3.59 15.29
C PHE A 264 16.37 2.14 15.76
N LYS A 265 17.32 1.64 16.57
CA LYS A 265 17.25 0.27 17.09
C LYS A 265 15.94 0.04 17.85
N LYS A 266 15.66 0.91 18.83
CA LYS A 266 14.50 0.79 19.71
C LYS A 266 13.16 1.08 18.99
N ALA A 267 13.18 1.85 17.91
CA ALA A 267 11.97 2.20 17.17
C ALA A 267 11.65 1.20 16.05
N ILE A 268 12.67 0.59 15.42
CA ILE A 268 12.52 -0.13 14.15
C ILE A 268 13.22 -1.49 14.15
N GLN A 269 14.49 -1.58 14.58
CA GLN A 269 15.23 -2.85 14.51
C GLN A 269 14.60 -3.92 15.43
N ASP A 270 14.30 -3.57 16.68
CA ASP A 270 13.78 -4.52 17.65
C ASP A 270 12.38 -5.05 17.23
N SER A 271 11.54 -4.19 16.62
CA SER A 271 10.24 -4.62 16.06
C SER A 271 10.40 -5.50 14.83
N CYS A 272 11.39 -5.20 13.98
CA CYS A 272 11.70 -6.03 12.81
C CYS A 272 12.16 -7.43 13.24
N ASP A 273 13.07 -7.51 14.21
CA ASP A 273 13.56 -8.79 14.74
C ASP A 273 12.43 -9.62 15.35
N GLN A 274 11.52 -8.97 16.09
CA GLN A 274 10.32 -9.60 16.64
C GLN A 274 9.39 -10.11 15.53
N ALA A 275 9.09 -9.29 14.52
CA ALA A 275 8.23 -9.66 13.41
C ALA A 275 8.79 -10.86 12.63
N TYR A 276 10.09 -10.85 12.33
CA TYR A 276 10.78 -11.96 11.65
C TYR A 276 10.76 -13.25 12.47
N SER A 277 10.98 -13.14 13.78
CA SER A 277 10.91 -14.28 14.69
C SER A 277 9.50 -14.91 14.66
N CYS A 278 8.46 -14.08 14.71
CA CYS A 278 7.07 -14.54 14.66
C CYS A 278 6.69 -15.11 13.28
N ALA A 279 7.09 -14.46 12.20
CA ALA A 279 6.84 -14.90 10.83
C ALA A 279 7.37 -16.32 10.57
N ARG A 280 8.55 -16.66 11.09
CA ARG A 280 9.14 -18.01 11.00
C ARG A 280 8.37 -19.09 11.76
N MET A 281 7.49 -18.71 12.67
CA MET A 281 6.67 -19.64 13.45
C MET A 281 5.32 -19.91 12.79
N LEU A 282 4.89 -19.07 11.84
CA LEU A 282 3.61 -19.24 11.15
C LEU A 282 3.61 -20.51 10.29
N GLY A 283 2.49 -21.22 10.30
CA GLY A 283 2.30 -22.46 9.53
C GLY A 283 3.03 -23.70 10.07
N ASN A 284 3.78 -23.58 11.18
CA ASN A 284 4.45 -24.71 11.80
C ASN A 284 3.58 -25.30 12.92
N GLU A 285 3.23 -26.59 12.79
CA GLU A 285 2.34 -27.33 13.71
C GLU A 285 2.79 -27.33 15.18
N LYS A 286 4.07 -27.04 15.43
CA LYS A 286 4.62 -26.89 16.78
C LYS A 286 4.07 -25.68 17.53
N TYR A 287 3.63 -24.65 16.81
CA TYR A 287 3.19 -23.40 17.40
C TYR A 287 1.67 -23.24 17.30
N ALA A 288 1.06 -22.80 18.38
CA ALA A 288 -0.36 -22.45 18.43
C ALA A 288 -0.52 -20.93 18.54
N LEU A 289 -1.40 -20.38 17.70
CA LEU A 289 -1.78 -18.96 17.70
C LEU A 289 -3.04 -18.77 18.55
N LYS A 290 -3.04 -17.76 19.42
CA LYS A 290 -4.20 -17.40 20.23
C LYS A 290 -4.42 -15.90 20.27
N ASP A 291 -5.68 -15.49 20.25
CA ASP A 291 -6.06 -14.10 20.51
C ASP A 291 -6.05 -13.76 22.01
N ARG A 292 -6.43 -12.52 22.33
CA ARG A 292 -6.53 -11.99 23.70
C ARG A 292 -7.50 -12.78 24.59
N ASP A 293 -8.51 -13.42 24.01
CA ASP A 293 -9.50 -14.25 24.71
C ASP A 293 -9.07 -15.73 24.80
N ALA A 294 -7.80 -16.02 24.45
CA ALA A 294 -7.20 -17.34 24.37
C ALA A 294 -7.89 -18.29 23.36
N LYS A 295 -8.66 -17.74 22.41
CA LYS A 295 -9.26 -18.49 21.31
C LYS A 295 -8.18 -18.83 20.29
N ALA A 296 -8.16 -20.08 19.85
CA ALA A 296 -7.21 -20.53 18.85
C ALA A 296 -7.52 -19.92 17.48
N ILE A 297 -6.48 -19.44 16.79
CA ILE A 297 -6.57 -18.98 15.41
C ILE A 297 -6.02 -20.08 14.52
N GLY A 298 -6.89 -20.61 13.65
CA GLY A 298 -6.52 -21.63 12.68
C GLY A 298 -5.97 -20.99 11.41
N ILE A 299 -4.85 -21.52 10.92
CA ILE A 299 -4.38 -21.25 9.56
C ILE A 299 -5.04 -22.31 8.67
N SER A 300 -6.00 -21.91 7.85
CA SER A 300 -6.80 -22.81 7.01
C SER A 300 -6.03 -23.41 5.84
N MET A 301 -4.93 -22.77 5.43
CA MET A 301 -4.18 -23.08 4.22
C MET A 301 -2.67 -22.90 4.43
N PRO A 302 -1.80 -23.68 3.77
CA PRO A 302 -0.36 -23.44 3.82
C PRO A 302 -0.01 -22.02 3.37
N ILE A 303 0.75 -21.30 4.18
CA ILE A 303 1.18 -19.93 3.86
C ILE A 303 2.34 -20.00 2.87
N LYS A 304 2.20 -19.32 1.72
CA LYS A 304 3.23 -19.25 0.68
C LYS A 304 4.18 -18.07 0.88
N GLU A 305 3.69 -16.96 1.41
CA GLU A 305 4.47 -15.74 1.66
C GLU A 305 3.96 -15.01 2.91
N VAL A 306 4.89 -14.54 3.75
CA VAL A 306 4.63 -13.70 4.92
C VAL A 306 5.24 -12.32 4.70
N TYR A 307 4.41 -11.28 4.71
CA TYR A 307 4.87 -9.90 4.62
C TYR A 307 5.11 -9.32 6.02
N VAL A 308 6.30 -8.78 6.24
CA VAL A 308 6.68 -8.17 7.53
C VAL A 308 6.53 -6.66 7.46
N LEU A 309 5.65 -6.09 8.29
CA LEU A 309 5.42 -4.65 8.39
C LEU A 309 5.85 -4.13 9.77
N CYS A 310 6.58 -3.02 9.80
CA CYS A 310 6.95 -2.29 11.02
C CYS A 310 6.38 -0.87 10.92
N VAL A 311 5.36 -0.57 11.73
CA VAL A 311 4.62 0.69 11.67
C VAL A 311 4.98 1.59 12.84
N VAL A 312 5.34 2.84 12.54
CA VAL A 312 5.58 3.88 13.57
C VAL A 312 4.44 4.89 13.67
N SER A 313 4.16 5.36 14.88
CA SER A 313 3.00 6.20 15.19
C SER A 313 3.10 7.67 14.78
N ASP A 314 4.30 8.15 14.48
CA ASP A 314 4.54 9.57 14.21
C ASP A 314 5.51 9.71 13.06
N HIS A 315 5.56 10.93 12.51
CA HIS A 315 6.50 11.25 11.46
C HIS A 315 7.92 10.99 11.96
N TYR A 316 8.61 10.11 11.23
CA TYR A 316 9.99 9.74 11.47
C TYR A 316 10.81 10.27 10.29
N PRO A 317 11.56 11.38 10.47
CA PRO A 317 12.26 12.02 9.36
C PRO A 317 13.19 11.06 8.62
N ALA A 318 13.09 11.05 7.29
CA ALA A 318 13.88 10.18 6.41
C ALA A 318 13.83 8.69 6.79
N LEU A 319 12.66 8.20 7.23
CA LEU A 319 12.46 6.81 7.68
C LEU A 319 12.98 5.79 6.66
N SER A 320 12.53 5.87 5.42
CA SER A 320 12.91 4.95 4.34
C SER A 320 14.42 4.97 4.08
N PHE A 321 15.02 6.17 4.10
CA PHE A 321 16.47 6.32 3.96
C PHE A 321 17.23 5.69 5.13
N GLN A 322 16.81 5.97 6.37
CA GLN A 322 17.45 5.42 7.58
C GLN A 322 17.31 3.90 7.66
N ALA A 323 16.12 3.37 7.35
CA ALA A 323 15.87 1.93 7.30
C ALA A 323 16.86 1.25 6.35
N ARG A 324 17.05 1.82 5.15
CA ARG A 324 18.03 1.31 4.19
C ARG A 324 19.47 1.32 4.70
N GLN A 325 19.87 2.28 5.54
CA GLN A 325 21.24 2.37 6.04
C GLN A 325 21.51 1.49 7.27
N PHE A 326 20.50 1.32 8.13
CA PHE A 326 20.69 0.75 9.47
C PHE A 326 20.03 -0.60 9.69
N LEU A 327 18.95 -0.91 8.97
CA LEU A 327 18.18 -2.13 9.19
C LEU A 327 19.03 -3.34 8.83
N LYS A 328 19.06 -4.31 9.74
CA LYS A 328 19.74 -5.58 9.53
C LYS A 328 18.74 -6.70 9.73
N PHE A 329 18.63 -7.58 8.76
CA PHE A 329 17.84 -8.79 8.88
C PHE A 329 18.53 -9.91 8.09
N LYS A 330 18.13 -11.15 8.40
CA LYS A 330 18.56 -12.31 7.63
C LYS A 330 17.38 -12.74 6.77
N PRO A 331 17.46 -12.59 5.44
CA PRO A 331 16.44 -13.09 4.53
C PRO A 331 16.11 -14.55 4.86
N ALA A 332 14.84 -14.88 4.75
CA ALA A 332 14.33 -16.24 4.88
C ALA A 332 13.38 -16.49 3.72
N ASP A 333 13.36 -17.72 3.24
CA ASP A 333 12.44 -18.12 2.17
C ASP A 333 10.99 -17.85 2.61
N SER A 334 10.16 -17.39 1.69
CA SER A 334 8.74 -17.06 1.93
C SER A 334 8.48 -15.98 2.98
N ILE A 335 9.49 -15.19 3.38
CA ILE A 335 9.32 -14.03 4.26
C ILE A 335 9.91 -12.80 3.56
N SER A 336 9.06 -11.81 3.33
CA SER A 336 9.43 -10.58 2.64
C SER A 336 10.52 -9.80 3.39
N ALA A 337 11.28 -8.97 2.67
CA ALA A 337 12.06 -7.91 3.31
C ALA A 337 11.15 -7.05 4.23
N PRO A 338 11.63 -6.56 5.39
CA PRO A 338 10.82 -5.76 6.28
C PRO A 338 10.39 -4.45 5.62
N PHE A 339 9.09 -4.19 5.64
CA PHE A 339 8.51 -2.93 5.17
C PHE A 339 8.33 -1.99 6.36
N VAL A 340 9.18 -0.98 6.47
CA VAL A 340 9.13 0.04 7.53
C VAL A 340 8.36 1.24 7.01
N LEU A 341 7.29 1.62 7.72
CA LEU A 341 6.40 2.73 7.33
C LEU A 341 5.80 3.41 8.57
N ASP A 342 5.12 4.53 8.39
CA ASP A 342 4.35 5.20 9.44
C ASP A 342 2.84 5.03 9.25
N VAL A 343 2.07 5.43 10.26
CA VAL A 343 0.59 5.39 10.22
C VAL A 343 0.01 6.23 9.08
N PHE A 344 0.70 7.29 8.64
CA PHE A 344 0.24 8.16 7.55
C PHE A 344 0.31 7.47 6.20
N THR A 345 1.42 6.77 5.97
CA THR A 345 1.62 5.91 4.79
C THR A 345 0.63 4.76 4.81
N LEU A 346 0.42 4.11 5.96
CA LEU A 346 -0.53 3.01 6.09
C LEU A 346 -1.96 3.47 5.76
N ASP A 347 -2.37 4.64 6.25
CA ASP A 347 -3.68 5.21 5.94
C ASP A 347 -3.86 5.50 4.44
N ALA A 348 -2.90 6.20 3.82
CA ALA A 348 -2.98 6.52 2.40
C ALA A 348 -2.96 5.25 1.54
N MET A 349 -2.11 4.28 1.87
CA MET A 349 -2.00 3.01 1.17
C MET A 349 -3.30 2.20 1.25
N THR A 350 -3.91 2.07 2.44
CA THR A 350 -5.16 1.32 2.63
C THR A 350 -6.41 2.07 2.15
N GLU A 351 -6.36 3.39 2.01
CA GLU A 351 -7.44 4.16 1.37
C GLU A 351 -7.41 4.06 -0.16
N MET A 352 -6.21 4.02 -0.76
CA MET A 352 -6.03 3.93 -2.20
C MET A 352 -6.16 2.51 -2.73
N LEU A 353 -5.51 1.55 -2.08
CA LEU A 353 -5.52 0.13 -2.45
C LEU A 353 -6.55 -0.60 -1.58
N ALA A 354 -7.83 -0.35 -1.88
CA ALA A 354 -8.95 -0.82 -1.07
C ALA A 354 -9.28 -2.32 -1.24
N SER A 355 -8.58 -3.02 -2.13
CA SER A 355 -8.72 -4.47 -2.32
C SER A 355 -7.54 -5.23 -1.68
N PRO A 356 -7.78 -6.42 -1.08
CA PRO A 356 -6.73 -7.31 -0.59
C PRO A 356 -5.64 -7.61 -1.61
N LEU A 357 -6.01 -7.96 -2.86
CA LEU A 357 -5.02 -8.30 -3.89
C LEU A 357 -4.20 -7.08 -4.29
N GLN A 358 -4.82 -5.92 -4.43
CA GLN A 358 -4.12 -4.68 -4.79
C GLN A 358 -3.11 -4.30 -3.71
N LEU A 359 -3.53 -4.33 -2.43
CA LEU A 359 -2.66 -4.02 -1.32
C LEU A 359 -1.50 -5.02 -1.18
N LEU A 360 -1.78 -6.31 -1.25
CA LEU A 360 -0.74 -7.35 -1.16
C LEU A 360 0.21 -7.30 -2.36
N SER A 361 -0.29 -7.01 -3.57
CA SER A 361 0.55 -6.84 -4.76
C SER A 361 1.50 -5.66 -4.64
N TYR A 362 1.04 -4.54 -4.08
CA TYR A 362 1.92 -3.41 -3.78
C TYR A 362 2.99 -3.77 -2.75
N ILE A 363 2.60 -4.38 -1.62
CA ILE A 363 3.52 -4.77 -0.55
C ILE A 363 4.57 -5.76 -1.10
N ASP A 364 4.16 -6.75 -1.88
CA ASP A 364 5.04 -7.72 -2.53
C ASP A 364 6.09 -7.03 -3.41
N ARG A 365 5.65 -6.17 -4.35
CA ARG A 365 6.58 -5.42 -5.22
C ARG A 365 7.49 -4.51 -4.42
N ARG A 366 6.93 -3.74 -3.48
CA ARG A 366 7.69 -2.78 -2.69
C ARG A 366 8.77 -3.46 -1.85
N THR A 367 8.48 -4.62 -1.28
CA THR A 367 9.45 -5.39 -0.49
C THR A 367 10.49 -6.10 -1.36
N LYS A 368 10.11 -6.62 -2.54
CA LYS A 368 11.05 -7.16 -3.55
C LYS A 368 12.06 -6.13 -4.03
N TYR A 369 11.65 -4.87 -4.13
CA TYR A 369 12.54 -3.78 -4.56
C TYR A 369 13.19 -3.00 -3.41
N ALA A 370 13.20 -3.51 -2.18
CA ALA A 370 13.75 -2.82 -1.01
C ALA A 370 15.21 -2.34 -1.22
N ASP A 371 16.03 -3.13 -1.91
CA ASP A 371 17.42 -2.78 -2.20
C ASP A 371 17.61 -1.97 -3.49
N LYS A 372 16.63 -1.98 -4.40
CA LYS A 372 16.67 -1.26 -5.68
C LYS A 372 16.13 0.15 -5.59
N LEU A 373 15.08 0.35 -4.80
CA LEU A 373 14.35 1.60 -4.70
C LEU A 373 14.87 2.48 -3.55
N SER A 374 15.13 3.75 -3.84
CA SER A 374 15.41 4.78 -2.86
C SER A 374 14.33 5.85 -2.95
N VAL A 375 13.63 6.04 -1.85
CA VAL A 375 12.65 7.12 -1.64
C VAL A 375 12.94 7.80 -0.32
N VAL A 376 12.56 9.08 -0.22
CA VAL A 376 12.60 9.83 1.03
C VAL A 376 11.40 9.46 1.90
N ASN A 377 10.22 9.42 1.30
CA ASN A 377 8.94 9.05 1.91
C ASN A 377 8.27 7.91 1.11
N GLU A 378 7.49 7.06 1.77
CA GLU A 378 6.83 5.92 1.13
C GLU A 378 5.61 6.31 0.26
N LEU A 379 5.04 7.51 0.46
CA LEU A 379 3.97 8.03 -0.41
C LEU A 379 4.45 8.20 -1.86
N THR A 380 5.73 8.51 -2.06
CA THR A 380 6.36 8.58 -3.39
C THR A 380 6.36 7.20 -4.07
N ALA A 381 6.72 6.14 -3.33
CA ALA A 381 6.69 4.78 -3.85
C ALA A 381 5.25 4.32 -4.16
N LEU A 382 4.29 4.68 -3.29
CA LEU A 382 2.87 4.40 -3.51
C LEU A 382 2.34 5.12 -4.75
N SER A 383 2.65 6.41 -4.94
CA SER A 383 2.23 7.16 -6.13
C SER A 383 2.78 6.56 -7.42
N PHE A 384 4.07 6.16 -7.41
CA PHE A 384 4.68 5.48 -8.54
C PHE A 384 4.04 4.11 -8.81
N HIS A 385 3.63 3.39 -7.78
CA HIS A 385 2.83 2.17 -7.94
C HIS A 385 1.47 2.46 -8.57
N LEU A 386 0.73 3.44 -8.07
CA LEU A 386 -0.61 3.76 -8.57
C LEU A 386 -0.59 4.18 -10.05
N THR A 387 0.44 4.91 -10.47
CA THR A 387 0.54 5.45 -11.83
C THR A 387 1.28 4.52 -12.81
N GLN A 388 2.28 3.76 -12.34
CA GLN A 388 3.20 2.97 -13.17
C GLN A 388 3.46 1.53 -12.64
N ASN A 389 2.64 1.04 -11.71
CA ASN A 389 2.71 -0.30 -11.09
C ASN A 389 4.04 -0.67 -10.40
N LEU A 390 4.92 0.30 -10.15
CA LEU A 390 6.23 0.09 -9.53
C LEU A 390 7.09 -0.97 -10.26
N TRP A 391 6.98 -1.08 -11.59
CA TRP A 391 7.78 -2.06 -12.35
C TRP A 391 9.25 -1.64 -12.46
N LEU A 392 10.12 -2.36 -11.75
CA LEU A 392 11.58 -2.16 -11.74
C LEU A 392 12.37 -3.44 -12.06
N GLU A 393 11.69 -4.50 -12.53
CA GLU A 393 12.28 -5.83 -12.71
C GLU A 393 13.43 -5.84 -13.74
N GLU A 394 13.21 -5.19 -14.89
CA GLU A 394 14.19 -5.11 -15.99
C GLU A 394 15.33 -4.11 -15.73
N TYR A 395 15.31 -3.43 -14.57
CA TYR A 395 16.34 -2.47 -14.19
C TYR A 395 17.31 -3.07 -13.18
N ASP A 396 18.57 -3.23 -13.61
CA ASP A 396 19.65 -3.78 -12.79
C ASP A 396 20.28 -2.77 -11.84
N GLY A 397 19.92 -1.48 -11.95
CA GLY A 397 20.47 -0.40 -11.14
C GLY A 397 19.68 -0.11 -9.87
N LYS A 398 20.13 0.94 -9.17
CA LYS A 398 19.35 1.60 -8.10
C LYS A 398 18.56 2.77 -8.68
N VAL A 399 17.32 2.92 -8.24
CA VAL A 399 16.42 4.00 -8.65
C VAL A 399 16.24 4.95 -7.49
N TRP A 400 16.35 6.25 -7.75
CA TRP A 400 15.95 7.30 -6.82
C TRP A 400 14.72 7.99 -7.39
N LEU A 401 13.60 7.94 -6.67
CA LEU A 401 12.40 8.67 -7.07
C LEU A 401 12.41 10.06 -6.43
N GLY A 402 12.15 11.08 -7.25
CA GLY A 402 11.90 12.44 -6.79
C GLY A 402 10.52 12.54 -6.13
N GLU A 403 10.38 13.47 -5.18
CA GLU A 403 9.12 13.69 -4.46
C GLU A 403 8.02 14.29 -5.36
N ASP A 404 8.38 14.90 -6.49
CA ASP A 404 7.43 15.39 -7.49
C ASP A 404 6.51 14.28 -8.06
N ILE A 405 6.93 13.02 -7.95
CA ILE A 405 6.13 11.86 -8.33
C ILE A 405 4.90 11.69 -7.42
N SER A 406 4.86 12.23 -6.20
CA SER A 406 3.70 12.12 -5.32
C SER A 406 2.51 12.99 -5.74
N ALA A 407 2.69 13.93 -6.69
CA ALA A 407 1.69 14.95 -7.00
C ALA A 407 0.28 14.41 -7.29
N ASP A 408 0.17 13.33 -8.08
CA ASP A 408 -1.13 12.74 -8.40
C ASP A 408 -1.80 12.10 -7.18
N LEU A 409 -1.01 11.45 -6.31
CA LEU A 409 -1.50 10.91 -5.04
C LEU A 409 -1.94 12.04 -4.10
N ASP A 410 -1.14 13.11 -4.00
CA ASP A 410 -1.43 14.25 -3.14
C ASP A 410 -2.76 14.91 -3.53
N LEU A 411 -2.98 15.15 -4.83
CA LEU A 411 -4.25 15.66 -5.35
C LEU A 411 -5.41 14.70 -5.07
N ALA A 412 -5.21 13.39 -5.24
CA ALA A 412 -6.25 12.40 -4.99
C ALA A 412 -6.65 12.34 -3.52
N MET A 413 -5.68 12.36 -2.61
CA MET A 413 -5.91 12.34 -1.17
C MET A 413 -6.62 13.60 -0.70
N GLN A 414 -6.22 14.78 -1.19
CA GLN A 414 -6.92 16.03 -0.93
C GLN A 414 -8.35 16.02 -1.50
N ALA A 415 -8.57 15.49 -2.70
CA ALA A 415 -9.92 15.39 -3.28
C ALA A 415 -10.83 14.45 -2.49
N ARG A 416 -10.25 13.41 -1.88
CA ARG A 416 -10.96 12.43 -1.06
C ARG A 416 -11.37 13.00 0.30
N ARG A 417 -10.46 13.70 0.97
CA ARG A 417 -10.59 14.10 2.38
C ARG A 417 -11.01 15.54 2.58
N GLU A 418 -10.53 16.46 1.74
CA GLU A 418 -10.84 17.90 1.83
C GLU A 418 -11.86 18.35 0.77
N GLY A 419 -12.24 17.48 -0.16
CA GLY A 419 -13.26 17.78 -1.17
C GLY A 419 -12.80 18.79 -2.23
N ILE A 420 -11.49 18.93 -2.44
CA ILE A 420 -10.97 19.78 -3.53
C ILE A 420 -11.40 19.23 -4.90
N SER A 421 -11.53 20.13 -5.89
CA SER A 421 -11.87 19.75 -7.26
C SER A 421 -10.66 19.15 -7.98
N ALA A 422 -10.40 17.85 -7.75
CA ALA A 422 -9.39 17.07 -8.44
C ALA A 422 -9.85 15.61 -8.62
N LYS A 423 -9.11 14.81 -9.39
CA LYS A 423 -9.40 13.39 -9.56
C LYS A 423 -9.23 12.68 -8.22
N ARG A 424 -10.25 11.95 -7.77
CA ARG A 424 -10.19 11.15 -6.53
C ARG A 424 -9.30 9.91 -6.65
N THR A 425 -8.94 9.48 -7.85
CA THR A 425 -8.04 8.35 -8.07
C THR A 425 -7.03 8.76 -9.14
N PRO A 426 -5.71 8.61 -8.90
CA PRO A 426 -4.68 8.84 -9.90
C PRO A 426 -4.94 8.03 -11.16
N ASP A 427 -4.53 8.57 -12.31
CA ASP A 427 -4.64 7.82 -13.55
C ASP A 427 -3.55 6.74 -13.62
N GLY A 428 -3.96 5.47 -13.70
CA GLY A 428 -3.02 4.35 -13.63
C GLY A 428 -3.71 3.01 -13.39
N ILE A 429 -3.10 2.16 -12.57
CA ILE A 429 -3.48 0.74 -12.43
C ILE A 429 -4.93 0.54 -11.93
N LEU A 430 -5.48 1.53 -11.22
CA LEU A 430 -6.84 1.49 -10.68
C LEU A 430 -7.90 2.04 -11.65
N THR A 431 -7.51 2.81 -12.66
CA THR A 431 -8.44 3.49 -13.59
C THR A 431 -8.39 2.91 -15.00
N ARG A 432 -7.20 2.51 -15.48
CA ARG A 432 -7.00 2.07 -16.87
C ARG A 432 -7.75 0.80 -17.22
N TYR A 433 -8.00 -0.06 -16.24
CA TYR A 433 -8.68 -1.35 -16.43
C TYR A 433 -10.15 -1.33 -16.00
N ALA A 434 -10.67 -0.18 -15.57
CA ALA A 434 -12.04 -0.08 -15.08
C ALA A 434 -13.06 -0.48 -16.17
N GLY A 435 -13.99 -1.37 -15.82
CA GLY A 435 -15.04 -1.88 -16.71
C GLY A 435 -14.63 -3.04 -17.62
N THR A 436 -13.37 -3.44 -17.62
CA THR A 436 -12.86 -4.55 -18.45
C THR A 436 -13.26 -5.92 -17.87
N ALA A 437 -13.19 -6.98 -18.68
CA ALA A 437 -13.36 -8.36 -18.20
C ALA A 437 -12.27 -8.75 -17.20
N PHE A 438 -11.07 -8.17 -17.36
CA PHE A 438 -9.97 -8.32 -16.41
C PHE A 438 -10.32 -7.80 -15.01
N GLU A 439 -10.87 -6.58 -14.89
CA GLU A 439 -11.26 -6.04 -13.58
C GLU A 439 -12.38 -6.88 -12.93
N ARG A 440 -13.36 -7.35 -13.72
CA ARG A 440 -14.41 -8.25 -13.22
C ARG A 440 -13.82 -9.54 -12.67
N LEU A 441 -12.91 -10.17 -13.40
CA LEU A 441 -12.23 -11.40 -12.98
C LEU A 441 -11.45 -11.20 -11.67
N LEU A 442 -10.70 -10.09 -11.55
CA LEU A 442 -9.98 -9.78 -10.30
C LEU A 442 -10.93 -9.66 -9.11
N LYS A 443 -12.04 -8.93 -9.25
CA LYS A 443 -13.05 -8.78 -8.18
C LYS A 443 -13.68 -10.12 -7.79
N GLU A 444 -13.90 -11.02 -8.74
CA GLU A 444 -14.45 -12.34 -8.47
C GLU A 444 -13.46 -13.26 -7.74
N ILE A 445 -12.16 -13.18 -8.07
CA ILE A 445 -11.09 -13.87 -7.34
C ILE A 445 -10.98 -13.31 -5.91
N GLU A 446 -11.08 -11.99 -5.73
CA GLU A 446 -11.05 -11.37 -4.40
C GLU A 446 -12.21 -11.81 -3.50
N ALA A 447 -13.41 -11.90 -4.08
CA ALA A 447 -14.61 -12.32 -3.35
C ALA A 447 -14.56 -13.81 -2.92
N ARG A 448 -13.71 -14.61 -3.57
CA ARG A 448 -13.52 -16.04 -3.31
C ARG A 448 -12.03 -16.36 -3.37
N PRO A 449 -11.28 -16.07 -2.28
CA PRO A 449 -9.82 -16.22 -2.24
C PRO A 449 -9.42 -17.70 -2.10
N ASP A 450 -9.94 -18.53 -2.99
CA ASP A 450 -9.65 -19.95 -3.07
C ASP A 450 -8.16 -20.14 -3.45
N PRO A 451 -7.47 -21.13 -2.87
CA PRO A 451 -6.05 -21.40 -3.15
C PRO A 451 -5.72 -21.49 -4.64
N GLU A 452 -6.65 -22.02 -5.43
CA GLU A 452 -6.51 -22.27 -6.86
C GLU A 452 -6.55 -20.97 -7.69
N THR A 453 -7.18 -19.92 -7.19
CA THR A 453 -7.42 -18.68 -7.96
C THR A 453 -6.67 -17.47 -7.39
N ILE A 454 -6.33 -17.46 -6.10
CA ILE A 454 -5.63 -16.31 -5.50
C ILE A 454 -4.26 -16.06 -6.14
N GLU A 455 -3.52 -17.13 -6.48
CA GLU A 455 -2.25 -17.04 -7.20
C GLU A 455 -2.42 -16.47 -8.61
N LEU A 456 -3.52 -16.81 -9.28
CA LEU A 456 -3.87 -16.19 -10.56
C LEU A 456 -4.12 -14.70 -10.38
N GLY A 457 -4.84 -14.28 -9.33
CA GLY A 457 -5.04 -12.86 -9.02
C GLY A 457 -3.73 -12.08 -8.92
N PHE A 458 -2.73 -12.64 -8.23
CA PHE A 458 -1.38 -12.04 -8.17
C PHE A 458 -0.69 -11.98 -9.53
N LEU A 459 -0.73 -13.06 -10.31
CA LEU A 459 -0.18 -13.09 -11.67
C LEU A 459 -0.84 -12.03 -12.56
N LEU A 460 -2.16 -11.89 -12.50
CA LEU A 460 -2.93 -10.92 -13.28
C LEU A 460 -2.47 -9.49 -13.01
N LEU A 461 -2.18 -9.15 -11.74
CA LEU A 461 -1.62 -7.86 -11.34
C LEU A 461 -0.16 -7.65 -11.78
N THR A 462 0.49 -8.67 -12.33
CA THR A 462 1.84 -8.60 -12.97
C THR A 462 1.83 -8.53 -14.48
N LEU A 463 0.67 -8.53 -15.12
CA LEU A 463 0.57 -8.40 -16.57
C LEU A 463 0.74 -6.94 -17.02
N ASN A 464 1.50 -6.72 -18.09
CA ASN A 464 1.61 -5.40 -18.72
C ASN A 464 0.29 -5.00 -19.40
N ASP A 465 0.12 -3.70 -19.67
CA ASP A 465 -1.11 -3.12 -20.25
C ASP A 465 -1.56 -3.84 -21.54
N GLY A 466 -0.62 -4.19 -22.42
CA GLY A 466 -0.94 -4.90 -23.67
C GLY A 466 -1.54 -6.29 -23.42
N THR A 467 -0.92 -7.08 -22.53
CA THR A 467 -1.42 -8.41 -22.18
C THR A 467 -2.77 -8.34 -21.45
N VAL A 468 -3.01 -7.32 -20.62
CA VAL A 468 -4.32 -7.12 -19.97
C VAL A 468 -5.42 -6.85 -20.99
N ILE A 469 -5.15 -6.01 -22.00
CA ILE A 469 -6.11 -5.73 -23.08
C ILE A 469 -6.40 -7.00 -23.87
N GLU A 470 -5.36 -7.71 -24.32
CA GLU A 470 -5.51 -8.96 -25.09
C GLU A 470 -6.30 -10.03 -24.31
N LEU A 471 -6.03 -10.15 -23.01
CA LEU A 471 -6.76 -11.05 -22.12
C LEU A 471 -8.24 -10.65 -22.01
N SER A 472 -8.53 -9.37 -21.78
CA SER A 472 -9.90 -8.89 -21.64
C SER A 472 -10.71 -9.09 -22.92
N GLU A 473 -10.17 -8.68 -24.07
CA GLU A 473 -10.81 -8.86 -25.37
C GLU A 473 -10.99 -10.34 -25.72
N GLY A 474 -10.01 -11.17 -25.37
CA GLY A 474 -10.05 -12.61 -25.53
C GLY A 474 -11.21 -13.25 -24.75
N ILE A 475 -11.38 -12.88 -23.47
CA ILE A 475 -12.49 -13.36 -22.61
C ILE A 475 -13.85 -12.95 -23.19
N ASP A 476 -14.01 -11.68 -23.57
CA ASP A 476 -15.28 -11.17 -24.09
C ASP A 476 -15.65 -11.86 -25.43
N GLU A 477 -14.66 -12.13 -26.29
CA GLU A 477 -14.90 -12.79 -27.58
C GLU A 477 -15.23 -14.28 -27.43
N ILE A 478 -14.56 -15.04 -26.55
CA ILE A 478 -14.94 -16.45 -26.32
C ILE A 478 -16.32 -16.56 -25.69
N ALA A 479 -16.68 -15.64 -24.78
CA ALA A 479 -18.00 -15.60 -24.15
C ALA A 479 -19.09 -15.29 -25.18
N LYS A 480 -18.87 -14.28 -26.03
CA LYS A 480 -19.78 -13.93 -27.13
C LYS A 480 -20.01 -15.09 -28.09
N ARG A 481 -18.96 -15.82 -28.48
CA ARG A 481 -19.10 -16.99 -29.37
C ARG A 481 -19.87 -18.12 -28.70
N ALA A 482 -19.52 -18.44 -27.46
CA ALA A 482 -20.20 -19.47 -26.67
C ALA A 482 -21.69 -19.16 -26.50
N TRP A 483 -22.03 -17.88 -26.32
CA TRP A 483 -23.41 -17.42 -26.25
C TRP A 483 -24.17 -17.60 -27.57
N VAL A 484 -23.53 -17.30 -28.71
CA VAL A 484 -24.16 -17.33 -30.04
C VAL A 484 -24.36 -18.75 -30.56
N ASP A 485 -23.36 -19.63 -30.42
CA ASP A 485 -23.40 -20.97 -31.00
C ASP A 485 -23.70 -22.09 -29.99
N GLY A 486 -23.75 -21.76 -28.69
CA GLY A 486 -24.03 -22.70 -27.61
C GLY A 486 -22.92 -23.73 -27.36
N LYS A 487 -21.72 -23.53 -27.94
CA LYS A 487 -20.58 -24.46 -27.81
C LYS A 487 -19.54 -23.93 -26.82
N GLY A 488 -18.71 -24.84 -26.33
CA GLY A 488 -17.53 -24.46 -25.55
C GLY A 488 -16.47 -23.80 -26.42
N HIS A 489 -15.88 -22.71 -25.92
CA HIS A 489 -14.72 -22.04 -26.54
C HIS A 489 -13.61 -21.88 -25.51
N ASP A 490 -12.37 -21.75 -25.99
CA ASP A 490 -11.21 -21.61 -25.12
C ASP A 490 -10.12 -20.70 -25.69
N LEU A 491 -9.27 -20.23 -24.78
CA LEU A 491 -8.12 -19.40 -25.05
C LEU A 491 -6.96 -19.86 -24.15
N SER A 492 -5.75 -19.95 -24.70
CA SER A 492 -4.53 -20.20 -23.93
C SER A 492 -3.50 -19.12 -24.22
N ILE A 493 -2.97 -18.49 -23.18
CA ILE A 493 -1.98 -17.40 -23.24
C ILE A 493 -0.74 -17.86 -22.46
N PRO A 494 0.36 -18.22 -23.13
CA PRO A 494 1.64 -18.42 -22.46
C PRO A 494 2.20 -17.06 -21.99
N ILE A 495 2.79 -17.03 -20.81
CA ILE A 495 3.42 -15.84 -20.22
C ILE A 495 4.90 -16.18 -19.99
N GLU A 496 5.66 -16.10 -21.08
CA GLU A 496 7.04 -16.60 -21.15
C GLU A 496 7.97 -16.00 -20.09
N LYS A 497 7.86 -14.69 -19.83
CA LYS A 497 8.72 -14.00 -18.84
C LYS A 497 8.57 -14.54 -17.41
N ALA A 498 7.41 -15.08 -17.06
CA ALA A 498 7.10 -15.58 -15.73
C ALA A 498 7.11 -17.12 -15.66
N ASP A 499 7.60 -17.80 -16.70
CA ASP A 499 7.61 -19.27 -16.83
C ASP A 499 6.25 -19.91 -16.46
N THR A 500 5.18 -19.29 -16.98
CA THR A 500 3.79 -19.62 -16.64
C THR A 500 2.85 -19.44 -17.82
N GLY A 501 1.55 -19.69 -17.61
CA GLY A 501 0.51 -19.39 -18.59
C GLY A 501 -0.90 -19.54 -18.02
N LEU A 502 -1.88 -19.11 -18.82
CA LEU A 502 -3.30 -19.11 -18.47
C LEU A 502 -4.12 -19.77 -19.58
N THR A 503 -4.97 -20.72 -19.20
CA THR A 503 -6.01 -21.28 -20.07
C THR A 503 -7.39 -20.89 -19.55
N ILE A 504 -8.26 -20.42 -20.44
CA ILE A 504 -9.62 -19.97 -20.13
C ILE A 504 -10.57 -20.81 -20.96
N HIS A 505 -11.47 -21.54 -20.32
CA HIS A 505 -12.60 -22.17 -20.97
C HIS A 505 -13.85 -21.33 -20.76
N CYS A 506 -14.73 -21.29 -21.76
CA CYS A 506 -16.05 -20.69 -21.66
C CYS A 506 -17.09 -21.71 -22.10
N ASN A 507 -17.89 -22.22 -21.16
CA ASN A 507 -18.94 -23.21 -21.41
C ASN A 507 -19.95 -23.23 -20.24
N ASN A 508 -21.06 -23.95 -20.43
CA ASN A 508 -22.08 -24.20 -19.40
C ASN A 508 -22.07 -25.67 -18.91
N ASP A 509 -21.03 -26.44 -19.21
CA ASP A 509 -20.97 -27.86 -18.86
C ASP A 509 -20.92 -28.04 -17.33
N PRO A 510 -21.54 -29.08 -16.77
CA PRO A 510 -21.44 -29.35 -15.33
C PRO A 510 -19.99 -29.39 -14.85
N VAL A 511 -19.71 -28.85 -13.65
CA VAL A 511 -18.35 -28.75 -13.08
C VAL A 511 -17.61 -30.09 -13.13
N LYS A 512 -18.30 -31.20 -12.81
CA LYS A 512 -17.76 -32.56 -12.86
C LYS A 512 -17.20 -33.00 -14.22
N ILE A 513 -17.56 -32.33 -15.31
CA ILE A 513 -17.09 -32.58 -16.67
C ILE A 513 -16.10 -31.49 -17.09
N ALA A 514 -16.45 -30.23 -16.83
CA ALA A 514 -15.68 -29.07 -17.27
C ALA A 514 -14.32 -28.97 -16.56
N GLU A 515 -14.27 -29.26 -15.25
CA GLU A 515 -13.05 -29.13 -14.45
C GLU A 515 -11.97 -30.15 -14.82
N PRO A 516 -12.23 -31.46 -14.95
CA PRO A 516 -11.24 -32.41 -15.46
C PRO A 516 -10.75 -32.07 -16.88
N THR A 517 -11.64 -31.56 -17.73
CA THR A 517 -11.31 -31.17 -19.11
C THR A 517 -10.36 -29.97 -19.13
N LEU A 518 -10.64 -28.95 -18.33
CA LEU A 518 -9.77 -27.80 -18.13
C LEU A 518 -8.43 -28.23 -17.54
N GLY A 519 -8.43 -29.05 -16.49
CA GLY A 519 -7.23 -29.55 -15.84
C GLY A 519 -6.31 -30.29 -16.81
N MET A 520 -6.85 -31.19 -17.64
CA MET A 520 -6.08 -31.87 -18.68
C MET A 520 -5.51 -30.89 -19.70
N HIS A 521 -6.31 -29.90 -20.16
CA HIS A 521 -5.81 -28.88 -21.08
C HIS A 521 -4.64 -28.07 -20.44
N CYS A 522 -4.75 -27.70 -19.17
CA CYS A 522 -3.66 -27.02 -18.44
C CYS A 522 -2.40 -27.88 -18.32
N ILE A 523 -2.52 -29.18 -17.99
CA ILE A 523 -1.37 -30.11 -17.89
C ILE A 523 -0.63 -30.16 -19.22
N VAL A 524 -1.38 -30.31 -20.30
CA VAL A 524 -0.86 -30.39 -21.67
C VAL A 524 -0.16 -29.10 -22.09
N ARG A 525 -0.73 -27.93 -21.78
CA ARG A 525 -0.13 -26.63 -22.08
C ARG A 525 1.12 -26.36 -21.25
N LYS A 526 1.06 -26.58 -19.94
CA LYS A 526 2.22 -26.49 -19.04
C LYS A 526 3.39 -27.34 -19.54
N TYR A 527 3.11 -28.58 -19.94
CA TYR A 527 4.13 -29.49 -20.46
C TYR A 527 4.75 -28.97 -21.77
N THR A 528 3.91 -28.54 -22.71
CA THR A 528 4.34 -28.08 -24.04
C THR A 528 5.19 -26.81 -23.99
N GLU A 529 4.81 -25.87 -23.13
CA GLU A 529 5.51 -24.59 -22.92
C GLU A 529 6.66 -24.70 -21.91
N ARG A 530 6.84 -25.86 -21.27
CA ARG A 530 7.85 -26.12 -20.22
C ARG A 530 7.76 -25.20 -18.99
N ALA A 531 6.55 -24.74 -18.70
CA ALA A 531 6.28 -23.79 -17.62
C ALA A 531 6.40 -24.45 -16.23
N GLN A 532 6.89 -23.70 -15.24
CA GLN A 532 6.85 -24.07 -13.82
C GLN A 532 5.43 -24.08 -13.27
N THR A 533 4.61 -23.10 -13.67
CA THR A 533 3.22 -22.98 -13.20
C THR A 533 2.24 -22.86 -14.37
N TRP A 534 0.97 -23.21 -14.17
CA TRP A 534 -0.06 -22.95 -15.17
C TRP A 534 -1.43 -22.80 -14.52
N PHE A 535 -2.17 -21.77 -14.94
CA PHE A 535 -3.48 -21.44 -14.41
C PHE A 535 -4.57 -21.82 -15.41
N GLY A 536 -5.67 -22.33 -14.90
CA GLY A 536 -6.90 -22.62 -15.64
C GLY A 536 -8.08 -21.90 -15.01
N ILE A 537 -8.93 -21.27 -15.79
CA ILE A 537 -10.24 -20.80 -15.31
C ILE A 537 -11.35 -21.20 -16.27
N CYS A 538 -12.55 -21.38 -15.73
CA CYS A 538 -13.77 -21.54 -16.51
C CYS A 538 -14.71 -20.37 -16.26
N VAL A 539 -15.21 -19.74 -17.32
CA VAL A 539 -16.13 -18.60 -17.26
C VAL A 539 -17.48 -18.93 -17.89
N SER A 540 -18.54 -18.27 -17.42
CA SER A 540 -19.89 -18.44 -17.95
C SER A 540 -20.07 -17.73 -19.30
N PRO A 541 -20.70 -18.38 -20.31
CA PRO A 541 -21.08 -17.74 -21.57
C PRO A 541 -22.05 -16.55 -21.42
N SER A 542 -22.82 -16.47 -20.33
CA SER A 542 -23.86 -15.44 -20.18
C SER A 542 -23.31 -14.06 -19.84
N ASP A 543 -22.27 -14.00 -19.01
CA ASP A 543 -21.77 -12.76 -18.40
C ASP A 543 -20.24 -12.77 -18.17
N ALA A 544 -19.55 -13.81 -18.66
CA ALA A 544 -18.13 -14.05 -18.43
C ALA A 544 -17.72 -14.17 -16.95
N SER A 545 -18.68 -14.48 -16.05
CA SER A 545 -18.39 -14.68 -14.63
C SER A 545 -17.58 -15.96 -14.37
N LEU A 546 -16.66 -15.89 -13.41
CA LEU A 546 -15.82 -16.99 -12.96
C LEU A 546 -16.66 -18.09 -12.30
N ARG A 547 -16.59 -19.28 -12.90
CA ARG A 547 -17.26 -20.49 -12.42
C ARG A 547 -16.38 -21.27 -11.45
N PHE A 548 -15.12 -21.54 -11.84
CA PHE A 548 -14.11 -22.25 -11.04
C PHE A 548 -12.72 -22.06 -11.66
N GLY A 549 -11.67 -22.43 -10.91
CA GLY A 549 -10.28 -22.38 -11.37
C GLY A 549 -9.49 -23.65 -11.05
N VAL A 550 -8.34 -23.79 -11.69
CA VAL A 550 -7.36 -24.86 -11.49
C VAL A 550 -5.97 -24.23 -11.46
N ASN A 551 -5.12 -24.65 -10.53
CA ASN A 551 -3.74 -24.23 -10.43
C ASN A 551 -2.80 -25.44 -10.51
N LEU A 552 -1.82 -25.38 -11.40
CA LEU A 552 -0.75 -26.38 -11.51
C LEU A 552 0.57 -25.74 -11.07
N ASP A 553 1.10 -26.16 -9.93
CA ASP A 553 2.36 -25.67 -9.36
C ASP A 553 3.26 -26.86 -9.00
N TYR A 554 4.14 -27.25 -9.93
CA TYR A 554 5.10 -28.34 -9.76
C TYR A 554 6.23 -28.25 -10.77
N THR A 555 7.42 -28.71 -10.40
CA THR A 555 8.60 -28.72 -11.27
C THR A 555 8.31 -29.47 -12.57
N TRP A 556 8.70 -28.87 -13.71
CA TRP A 556 8.57 -29.54 -14.99
C TRP A 556 9.55 -30.72 -15.10
N GLU A 557 9.05 -31.88 -15.51
CA GLU A 557 9.86 -33.07 -15.79
C GLU A 557 9.44 -33.68 -17.13
N ARG A 558 10.41 -34.20 -17.88
CA ARG A 558 10.15 -34.86 -19.16
C ARG A 558 9.42 -36.19 -18.92
N ASN A 559 8.37 -36.44 -19.70
CA ASN A 559 7.58 -37.66 -19.63
C ASN A 559 7.28 -38.20 -21.04
N ASP A 560 7.59 -39.47 -21.29
CA ASP A 560 7.46 -40.07 -22.62
C ASP A 560 6.00 -40.17 -23.11
N GLU A 561 5.04 -40.35 -22.20
CA GLU A 561 3.60 -40.35 -22.53
C GLU A 561 3.14 -38.93 -22.93
N MET A 562 3.60 -37.91 -22.21
CA MET A 562 3.33 -36.51 -22.53
C MET A 562 4.02 -36.07 -23.82
N ASP A 563 5.23 -36.56 -24.11
CA ASP A 563 5.91 -36.35 -25.40
C ASP A 563 5.08 -36.93 -26.57
N ALA A 564 4.48 -38.11 -26.38
CA ALA A 564 3.61 -38.72 -27.38
C ALA A 564 2.29 -37.95 -27.54
N LEU A 565 1.69 -37.51 -26.43
CA LEU A 565 0.40 -36.80 -26.39
C LEU A 565 0.49 -35.38 -26.98
N THR A 566 1.63 -34.71 -26.83
CA THR A 566 1.85 -33.32 -27.29
C THR A 566 2.55 -33.21 -28.65
N LYS A 567 2.93 -34.35 -29.26
CA LYS A 567 3.75 -34.41 -30.49
C LYS A 567 3.22 -33.57 -31.67
N ASP A 568 1.90 -33.53 -31.84
CA ASP A 568 1.24 -32.82 -32.95
C ASP A 568 0.65 -31.48 -32.53
N MET A 569 0.88 -31.03 -31.28
CA MET A 569 0.41 -29.74 -30.81
C MET A 569 1.26 -28.61 -31.38
N PHE A 570 0.57 -27.57 -31.86
CA PHE A 570 1.22 -26.33 -32.24
C PHE A 570 1.81 -25.69 -30.99
N LYS A 571 3.13 -25.51 -30.95
CA LYS A 571 3.78 -24.59 -30.02
C LYS A 571 3.31 -23.18 -30.37
N SER A 572 2.83 -22.42 -29.38
CA SER A 572 2.38 -21.04 -29.58
C SER A 572 3.57 -20.10 -29.76
N GLY A 573 4.46 -20.39 -30.71
CA GLY A 573 5.60 -19.57 -31.06
C GLY A 573 5.53 -19.20 -32.54
N ASN A 574 5.44 -17.89 -32.82
CA ASN A 574 5.77 -17.19 -34.08
C ASN A 574 4.69 -16.71 -35.08
N THR A 575 3.38 -16.72 -34.82
CA THR A 575 2.43 -16.14 -35.82
C THR A 575 1.20 -15.40 -35.29
N ALA A 576 1.27 -14.74 -34.13
CA ALA A 576 0.33 -13.65 -33.84
C ALA A 576 1.15 -12.36 -33.77
N LYS A 577 0.92 -11.44 -34.71
CA LYS A 577 1.38 -10.07 -34.51
C LYS A 577 0.59 -9.49 -33.32
N PRO A 578 1.20 -8.66 -32.46
CA PRO A 578 0.46 -7.91 -31.44
C PRO A 578 -0.74 -7.20 -32.09
N GLY A 579 -1.94 -7.36 -31.51
CA GLY A 579 -3.17 -6.69 -32.00
C GLY A 579 -4.07 -7.46 -32.97
N ASP A 580 -4.01 -8.81 -33.04
CA ASP A 580 -5.01 -9.62 -33.76
C ASP A 580 -5.64 -10.70 -32.85
N PRO A 581 -6.73 -10.37 -32.12
CA PRO A 581 -7.48 -11.33 -31.30
C PRO A 581 -7.97 -12.56 -32.10
N GLN A 582 -8.22 -12.41 -33.41
CA GLN A 582 -8.64 -13.52 -34.27
C GLN A 582 -7.52 -14.50 -34.59
N ALA A 583 -6.25 -14.09 -34.51
CA ALA A 583 -5.10 -15.00 -34.67
C ALA A 583 -4.91 -15.90 -33.45
N LEU A 584 -5.12 -15.36 -32.23
CA LEU A 584 -5.08 -16.14 -30.98
C LEU A 584 -6.21 -17.19 -30.93
N LEU A 585 -7.42 -16.83 -31.36
CA LEU A 585 -8.58 -17.74 -31.46
C LEU A 585 -8.43 -18.84 -32.52
N LYS A 586 -7.57 -18.66 -33.52
CA LYS A 586 -7.30 -19.69 -34.55
C LYS A 586 -6.30 -20.75 -34.09
N ALA A 587 -5.57 -20.50 -33.00
CA ALA A 587 -4.59 -21.42 -32.44
C ALA A 587 -5.17 -22.36 -31.34
N SER A 588 -6.37 -22.07 -30.83
CA SER A 588 -6.95 -22.75 -29.66
C SER A 588 -7.93 -23.88 -29.95
N THR A 589 -8.34 -24.18 -31.19
CA THR A 589 -9.31 -25.28 -31.42
C THR A 589 -8.64 -26.67 -31.44
N PRO A 590 -8.92 -27.60 -30.49
CA PRO A 590 -8.50 -28.99 -30.58
C PRO A 590 -9.42 -29.70 -31.57
N GLY A 591 -9.13 -29.54 -32.86
CA GLY A 591 -9.92 -30.12 -33.95
C GLY A 591 -9.75 -29.45 -35.31
N ALA A 592 -9.22 -28.23 -35.36
CA ALA A 592 -9.02 -27.52 -36.61
C ALA A 592 -7.60 -27.75 -37.16
N ARG A 593 -7.40 -28.91 -37.81
CA ARG A 593 -6.59 -29.13 -39.04
C ARG A 593 -6.15 -30.59 -39.15
N LYS A 594 -7.09 -31.48 -39.49
CA LYS A 594 -6.72 -32.49 -40.49
C LYS A 594 -6.40 -31.70 -41.76
N LYS A 595 -5.18 -31.82 -42.31
CA LYS A 595 -4.87 -31.29 -43.65
C LYS A 595 -5.88 -31.91 -44.62
N ILE A 596 -6.90 -31.16 -45.01
CA ILE A 596 -7.89 -31.63 -45.99
C ILE A 596 -7.13 -31.89 -47.29
N GLY A 597 -7.11 -33.15 -47.72
CA GLY A 597 -6.44 -33.53 -48.95
C GLY A 597 -7.02 -32.73 -50.11
N ARG A 598 -6.20 -32.30 -51.08
CA ARG A 598 -6.66 -31.53 -52.27
C ARG A 598 -7.89 -32.13 -52.96
N ASN A 599 -8.09 -33.44 -52.86
CA ASN A 599 -9.20 -34.19 -53.47
C ASN A 599 -10.34 -34.55 -52.50
N GLU A 600 -10.25 -34.24 -51.20
CA GLU A 600 -11.31 -34.44 -50.21
C GLU A 600 -12.38 -33.35 -50.32
N LEU A 601 -13.56 -33.60 -49.74
CA LEU A 601 -14.67 -32.64 -49.70
C LEU A 601 -14.30 -31.42 -48.87
N CYS A 602 -14.65 -30.23 -49.39
CA CYS A 602 -14.33 -28.95 -48.77
C CYS A 602 -15.13 -28.75 -47.47
N SER A 603 -14.48 -28.29 -46.41
CA SER A 603 -15.07 -28.08 -45.08
C SER A 603 -16.11 -26.96 -45.00
N CYS A 604 -16.29 -26.16 -46.07
CA CYS A 604 -17.31 -25.11 -46.13
C CYS A 604 -18.72 -25.62 -46.47
N GLY A 605 -18.92 -26.93 -46.57
CA GLY A 605 -20.24 -27.54 -46.85
C GLY A 605 -20.70 -27.43 -48.30
N SER A 606 -19.84 -26.98 -49.23
CA SER A 606 -20.20 -26.76 -50.64
C SER A 606 -20.39 -28.03 -51.47
N GLY A 607 -20.10 -29.22 -50.93
CA GLY A 607 -20.12 -30.49 -51.65
C GLY A 607 -19.02 -30.64 -52.73
N LYS A 608 -18.13 -29.65 -52.90
CA LYS A 608 -17.04 -29.67 -53.89
C LYS A 608 -15.72 -30.14 -53.27
N LYS A 609 -14.82 -30.70 -54.08
CA LYS A 609 -13.44 -31.04 -53.65
C LYS A 609 -12.68 -29.77 -53.25
N TYR A 610 -11.85 -29.84 -52.22
CA TYR A 610 -11.13 -28.70 -51.63
C TYR A 610 -10.35 -27.88 -52.68
N LYS A 611 -9.65 -28.52 -53.63
CA LYS A 611 -8.93 -27.83 -54.71
C LYS A 611 -9.80 -27.03 -55.71
N LYS A 612 -11.12 -27.25 -55.71
CA LYS A 612 -12.09 -26.57 -56.59
C LYS A 612 -13.02 -25.64 -55.80
N CYS A 613 -12.68 -25.33 -54.54
CA CYS A 613 -13.45 -24.47 -53.66
C CYS A 613 -12.51 -23.54 -52.90
N CYS A 614 -12.34 -23.69 -51.58
CA CYS A 614 -11.57 -22.77 -50.73
C CYS A 614 -10.04 -22.81 -50.91
N LEU A 615 -9.52 -23.44 -51.96
CA LEU A 615 -8.12 -23.38 -52.39
C LEU A 615 -7.92 -22.48 -53.63
N LEU A 616 -9.00 -21.90 -54.17
CA LEU A 616 -9.00 -20.95 -55.28
C LEU A 616 -9.11 -19.52 -54.77
#